data_AF-A0A6A4WIR1-F1
#
_entry.id   AF-A0A6A4WIR1-F1
#
_cell.length_a   1.000
_cell.length_b   1.000
_cell.length_c   1.000
_cell.angle_alpha   90.00
_cell.angle_beta   90.00
_cell.angle_gamma   90.00
#
_symmetry.space_group_name_H-M   'P 1'
#
loop_
_entity.id
_entity.type
_entity.pdbx_description
1 polymer ?
#
loop_
_entity_poly.entity_id
_entity_poly.type
_entity_poly.pdbx_seq_one_letter_code
_entity_poly.pdbx_strand_id
1 'polypeptide(L)'
;MASNSEPESDRDDSVFADCPSGNDSVPGARKRQMSVPEMVRQVERKRAKRQLVGHKSRSPRERPRPRAAAPAGPARAQSEVTLEAIQKLIEAGNANIIEALETRFAQQERRIEILEAECHEKEITISQLRQELVSQGTERNCRH
;
A
#
# COMPACT_ATOMS: atom_id res chain seq x y z
N MET A 1 3.37 -27.97 -53.02
CA MET A 1 4.37 -26.98 -53.48
C MET A 1 3.75 -25.61 -53.27
N ALA A 2 4.18 -24.70 -52.41
CA ALA A 2 5.32 -24.51 -51.51
C ALA A 2 4.76 -23.86 -50.21
N SER A 3 5.12 -24.25 -48.99
CA SER A 3 6.30 -23.86 -48.20
C SER A 3 6.56 -22.34 -48.09
N ASN A 4 6.65 -21.89 -46.83
CA ASN A 4 7.49 -20.79 -46.32
C ASN A 4 6.94 -19.35 -46.52
N SER A 5 6.95 -18.40 -45.58
CA SER A 5 7.55 -18.29 -44.24
C SER A 5 6.84 -17.16 -43.47
N GLU A 6 6.85 -17.24 -42.14
CA GLU A 6 6.78 -16.06 -41.26
C GLU A 6 7.98 -15.12 -41.51
N PRO A 7 7.87 -13.86 -41.07
CA PRO A 7 8.93 -13.39 -40.22
C PRO A 7 8.41 -12.77 -38.92
N GLU A 8 9.07 -13.21 -37.86
CA GLU A 8 9.27 -12.51 -36.59
C GLU A 8 9.65 -11.04 -36.83
N SER A 9 9.11 -10.13 -36.02
CA SER A 9 9.85 -8.93 -35.67
C SER A 9 9.50 -8.52 -34.24
N ASP A 10 10.47 -8.75 -33.38
CA ASP A 10 10.62 -8.22 -32.03
C ASP A 10 10.23 -6.75 -31.92
N ARG A 11 9.38 -6.44 -30.95
CA ARG A 11 9.38 -5.16 -30.25
C ARG A 11 9.22 -5.41 -28.77
N ASP A 12 10.35 -5.75 -28.17
CA ASP A 12 10.69 -5.32 -26.82
C ASP A 12 10.53 -3.79 -26.73
N ASP A 13 9.57 -3.33 -25.94
CA ASP A 13 9.62 -2.02 -25.28
C ASP A 13 9.06 -2.19 -23.86
N SER A 14 9.79 -3.00 -23.09
CA SER A 14 9.72 -3.04 -21.64
C SER A 14 10.21 -1.70 -21.06
N VAL A 15 9.32 -0.70 -20.95
CA VAL A 15 9.61 0.60 -20.31
C VAL A 15 9.59 0.52 -18.76
N PHE A 16 9.84 -0.66 -18.19
CA PHE A 16 9.94 -0.88 -16.74
C PHE A 16 11.26 -1.52 -16.37
N ALA A 17 12.36 -0.88 -16.76
CA ALA A 17 13.67 -1.12 -16.16
C ALA A 17 14.28 0.24 -15.83
N ASP A 18 14.19 0.63 -14.55
CA ASP A 18 15.20 1.41 -13.80
C ASP A 18 14.59 1.92 -12.49
N CYS A 19 14.45 1.03 -11.51
CA CYS A 19 14.46 1.44 -10.11
C CYS A 19 15.89 1.24 -9.58
N PRO A 20 16.71 2.30 -9.43
CA PRO A 20 18.00 2.17 -8.77
C PRO A 20 17.79 1.78 -7.31
N SER A 21 18.04 0.50 -7.02
CA SER A 21 18.27 -0.02 -5.69
C SER A 21 19.65 0.46 -5.24
N GLY A 22 19.68 1.52 -4.43
CA GLY A 22 20.93 2.06 -3.92
C GLY A 22 20.67 3.15 -2.91
N ASN A 23 20.37 2.78 -1.66
CA ASN A 23 20.63 3.67 -0.55
C ASN A 23 21.64 3.03 0.38
N ASP A 24 22.82 3.63 0.30
CA ASP A 24 24.02 3.40 1.08
C ASP A 24 23.79 3.43 2.59
N SER A 25 24.73 2.78 3.24
CA SER A 25 24.76 2.47 4.66
C SER A 25 24.93 3.72 5.52
N VAL A 26 24.00 3.92 6.45
CA VAL A 26 24.22 4.69 7.70
C VAL A 26 24.37 3.69 8.84
N PRO A 27 25.43 3.74 9.67
CA PRO A 27 25.65 2.79 10.76
C PRO A 27 24.84 3.21 11.99
N GLY A 28 23.56 2.86 11.99
CA GLY A 28 22.68 2.99 13.16
C GLY A 28 21.97 1.69 13.36
N ALA A 29 22.37 0.92 14.39
CA ALA A 29 21.83 -0.36 14.85
C ALA A 29 20.49 -0.79 14.21
N ARG A 30 20.55 -1.35 12.99
CA ARG A 30 19.39 -1.96 12.34
C ARG A 30 19.07 -3.21 13.15
N LYS A 31 17.98 -3.15 13.93
CA LYS A 31 17.36 -4.37 14.49
C LYS A 31 16.95 -5.21 13.28
N ARG A 32 17.78 -6.19 12.91
CA ARG A 32 17.45 -7.17 11.89
C ARG A 32 16.10 -7.76 12.30
N GLN A 33 15.07 -7.56 11.48
CA GLN A 33 13.82 -8.27 11.66
C GLN A 33 14.14 -9.75 11.52
N MET A 34 14.10 -10.47 12.63
CA MET A 34 14.36 -11.90 12.65
C MET A 34 13.17 -12.59 11.99
N SER A 35 13.46 -13.53 11.10
CA SER A 35 12.40 -14.35 10.50
C SER A 35 11.67 -15.13 11.61
N VAL A 36 10.38 -15.40 11.41
CA VAL A 36 9.55 -16.14 12.40
C VAL A 36 10.22 -17.45 12.86
N PRO A 37 10.81 -18.29 11.99
CA PRO A 37 11.51 -19.50 12.42
C PRO A 37 12.72 -19.22 13.33
N GLU A 38 13.42 -18.11 13.10
CA GLU A 38 14.60 -17.73 13.87
C GLU A 38 14.23 -17.19 15.25
N MET A 39 13.11 -16.48 15.34
CA MET A 39 12.53 -16.02 16.61
C MET A 39 12.16 -17.19 17.52
N VAL A 40 11.51 -18.22 16.97
CA VAL A 40 11.14 -19.44 17.71
C VAL A 40 12.38 -20.14 18.26
N ARG A 41 13.41 -20.34 17.43
CA ARG A 41 14.70 -20.93 17.87
C ARG A 41 15.36 -20.13 18.98
N GLN A 42 15.28 -18.80 18.96
CA GLN A 42 15.87 -17.96 19.99
C GLN A 42 15.11 -18.05 21.33
N VAL A 43 13.78 -18.17 21.28
CA VAL A 43 12.94 -18.34 22.47
C VAL A 43 13.21 -19.70 23.12
N GLU A 44 13.35 -20.77 22.33
CA GLU A 44 13.71 -22.10 22.84
C GLU A 44 15.10 -22.12 23.50
N ARG A 45 16.10 -21.49 22.86
CA ARG A 45 17.44 -21.34 23.45
C ARG A 45 17.41 -20.58 24.78
N LYS A 46 16.61 -19.50 24.89
CA LYS A 46 16.43 -18.75 26.14
C LYS A 46 15.74 -19.59 27.22
N ARG A 47 14.75 -20.42 26.85
CA ARG A 47 14.06 -21.32 27.77
C ARG A 47 14.98 -22.43 28.29
N ALA A 48 15.78 -23.04 27.43
CA ALA A 48 16.77 -24.05 27.81
C ALA A 48 17.83 -23.48 28.77
N LYS A 49 18.30 -22.25 28.51
CA LYS A 49 19.29 -21.58 29.38
C LYS A 49 18.72 -21.25 30.77
N ARG A 50 17.42 -20.99 30.89
CA ARG A 50 16.75 -20.80 32.19
C ARG A 50 16.59 -22.10 32.98
N GLN A 51 16.33 -23.23 32.32
CA GLN A 51 16.19 -24.53 32.99
C GLN A 51 17.51 -24.99 33.62
N LEU A 52 18.65 -24.69 33.00
CA LEU A 52 19.99 -24.96 33.56
C LEU A 52 20.33 -24.10 34.80
N VAL A 53 19.66 -22.97 35.01
CA VAL A 53 19.90 -22.07 36.15
C VAL A 53 18.93 -22.37 37.32
N GLY A 54 17.91 -23.20 37.10
CA GLY A 54 16.87 -23.51 38.09
C GLY A 54 17.23 -24.57 39.15
N HIS A 55 18.40 -25.23 39.06
CA HIS A 55 18.76 -26.37 39.93
C HIS A 55 19.84 -26.10 40.98
N LYS A 56 20.17 -24.84 41.28
CA LYS A 56 21.06 -24.50 42.40
C LYS A 56 20.29 -23.75 43.50
N SER A 57 19.70 -24.56 44.39
CA SER A 57 19.65 -24.37 45.84
C SER A 57 19.75 -22.92 46.36
N ARG A 58 18.60 -22.33 46.75
CA ARG A 58 18.59 -21.21 47.69
C ARG A 58 17.65 -21.52 48.86
N SER A 59 18.26 -21.64 50.04
CA SER A 59 17.68 -21.88 51.37
C SER A 59 16.57 -20.87 51.74
N PRO A 60 15.48 -21.30 52.42
CA PRO A 60 14.37 -20.43 52.79
C PRO A 60 14.64 -19.76 54.14
N ARG A 61 15.50 -18.74 54.17
CA ARG A 61 15.62 -17.83 55.34
C ARG A 61 15.96 -16.43 54.89
N GLU A 62 14.95 -15.71 54.41
CA GLU A 62 14.96 -14.25 54.39
C GLU A 62 13.50 -13.79 54.40
N ARG A 63 13.02 -13.35 55.58
CA ARG A 63 11.75 -12.63 55.68
C ARG A 63 11.87 -11.37 54.81
N PRO A 64 10.94 -11.08 53.89
CA PRO A 64 10.93 -9.78 53.25
C PRO A 64 10.55 -8.73 54.30
N ARG A 65 11.47 -7.79 54.58
CA ARG A 65 11.12 -6.54 55.28
C ARG A 65 10.00 -5.84 54.48
N PRO A 66 8.98 -5.27 55.12
CA PRO A 66 7.94 -4.54 54.41
C PRO A 66 8.59 -3.32 53.75
N ARG A 67 8.58 -3.30 52.42
CA ARG A 67 9.00 -2.17 51.60
C ARG A 67 8.00 -1.04 51.89
N ALA A 68 8.45 0.01 52.56
CA ALA A 68 7.67 1.24 52.68
C ALA A 68 7.19 1.64 51.28
N ALA A 69 5.90 1.94 51.16
CA ALA A 69 5.27 2.30 49.89
C ALA A 69 6.06 3.45 49.25
N ALA A 70 6.65 3.17 48.08
CA ALA A 70 7.21 4.21 47.24
C ALA A 70 6.08 5.18 46.87
N PRO A 71 6.31 6.51 46.87
CA PRO A 71 5.28 7.45 46.46
C PRO A 71 4.88 7.12 45.02
N ALA A 72 3.58 7.03 44.77
CA ALA A 72 3.03 6.87 43.44
C ALA A 72 3.45 8.08 42.58
N GLY A 73 4.50 7.90 41.77
CA GLY A 73 4.96 8.89 40.80
C GLY A 73 3.93 9.15 39.69
N PRO A 74 4.17 10.14 38.81
CA PRO A 74 3.18 10.86 38.01
C PRO A 74 2.71 10.09 36.77
N ALA A 75 2.33 8.82 36.93
CA ALA A 75 1.94 7.95 35.82
C ALA A 75 0.69 8.45 35.06
N ARG A 76 -0.22 9.17 35.73
CA ARG A 76 -1.46 9.70 35.13
C ARG A 76 -1.23 10.87 34.16
N ALA A 77 -0.26 11.74 34.43
CA ALA A 77 0.01 12.90 33.58
C ALA A 77 0.66 12.50 32.24
N GLN A 78 1.44 11.41 32.23
CA GLN A 78 2.06 10.91 31.00
C GLN A 78 1.05 10.23 30.07
N SER A 79 0.02 9.56 30.60
CA SER A 79 -1.00 8.88 29.78
C SER A 79 -1.89 9.85 28.98
N GLU A 80 -2.28 10.99 29.57
CA GLU A 80 -3.09 12.00 28.86
C GLU A 80 -2.33 12.64 27.70
N VAL A 81 -1.06 13.00 27.93
CA VAL A 81 -0.19 13.57 26.88
C VAL A 81 0.04 12.57 25.74
N THR A 82 0.18 11.27 26.05
CA THR A 82 0.34 10.25 25.01
C THR A 82 -0.94 10.00 24.22
N LEU A 83 -2.11 10.08 24.85
CA LEU A 83 -3.39 9.90 24.17
C LEU A 83 -3.67 11.07 23.22
N GLU A 84 -3.40 12.30 23.64
CA GLU A 84 -3.54 13.48 22.79
C GLU A 84 -2.59 13.43 21.57
N ALA A 85 -1.36 12.96 21.77
CA ALA A 85 -0.40 12.77 20.67
C ALA A 85 -0.86 11.69 19.68
N ILE A 86 -1.42 10.57 20.16
CA ILE A 86 -1.99 9.51 19.31
C ILE A 86 -3.19 10.05 18.53
N GLN A 87 -4.06 10.82 19.18
CA GLN A 87 -5.22 11.40 18.53
C GLN A 87 -4.84 12.38 17.42
N LYS A 88 -3.88 13.29 17.67
CA LYS A 88 -3.35 14.19 16.65
C LYS A 88 -2.72 13.43 15.47
N LEU A 89 -2.06 12.31 15.73
CA LEU A 89 -1.49 11.48 14.67
C LEU A 89 -2.59 10.82 13.80
N ILE A 90 -3.66 10.35 14.42
CA ILE A 90 -4.82 9.79 13.71
C ILE A 90 -5.51 10.87 12.88
N GLU A 91 -5.75 12.06 13.45
CA GLU A 91 -6.37 13.19 12.76
C GLU A 91 -5.52 13.65 11.57
N ALA A 92 -4.20 13.76 11.72
CA ALA A 92 -3.29 14.09 10.62
C ALA A 92 -3.27 12.99 9.54
N GLY A 93 -3.28 11.72 9.94
CA GLY A 93 -3.37 10.59 9.02
C GLY A 93 -4.69 10.61 8.22
N ASN A 94 -5.81 10.87 8.89
CA ASN A 94 -7.12 10.97 8.27
C ASN A 94 -7.20 12.15 7.30
N ALA A 95 -6.65 13.31 7.67
CA ALA A 95 -6.61 14.49 6.79
C ALA A 95 -5.89 14.18 5.47
N ASN A 96 -4.72 13.53 5.54
CA ASN A 96 -3.97 13.14 4.35
C ASN A 96 -4.74 12.14 3.46
N ILE A 97 -5.46 11.19 4.09
CA ILE A 97 -6.27 10.22 3.35
C ILE A 97 -7.44 10.93 2.65
N ILE A 98 -8.11 11.85 3.35
CA ILE A 98 -9.22 12.63 2.80
C ILE A 98 -8.73 13.44 1.60
N GLU A 99 -7.64 14.20 1.74
CA GLU A 99 -7.08 15.00 0.65
C GLU A 99 -6.69 14.15 -0.58
N ALA A 100 -6.09 12.98 -0.34
CA ALA A 100 -5.75 12.04 -1.41
C ALA A 100 -7.00 11.50 -2.12
N LEU A 101 -8.08 11.23 -1.39
CA LEU A 101 -9.34 10.79 -1.95
C LEU A 101 -10.02 11.91 -2.73
N GLU A 102 -10.11 13.12 -2.17
CA GLU A 102 -10.65 14.31 -2.85
C GLU A 102 -9.94 14.58 -4.17
N THR A 103 -8.60 14.49 -4.17
CA THR A 103 -7.80 14.65 -5.39
C THR A 103 -8.13 13.57 -6.43
N ARG A 104 -8.29 12.32 -6.01
CA ARG A 104 -8.66 11.22 -6.91
C ARG A 104 -10.07 11.37 -7.45
N PHE A 105 -11.03 11.79 -6.62
CA PHE A 105 -12.40 12.05 -7.06
C PHE A 105 -12.44 13.17 -8.09
N ALA A 106 -11.76 14.29 -7.85
CA ALA A 106 -11.69 15.40 -8.81
C ALA A 106 -11.05 14.96 -10.15
N GLN A 107 -10.05 14.08 -10.13
CA GLN A 107 -9.47 13.52 -11.35
C GLN A 107 -10.46 12.61 -12.09
N GLN A 108 -11.22 11.80 -11.36
CA GLN A 108 -12.23 10.90 -11.94
C GLN A 108 -13.41 11.67 -12.51
N GLU A 109 -13.89 12.71 -11.84
CA GLU A 109 -14.95 13.59 -12.34
C GLU A 109 -14.55 14.21 -13.69
N ARG A 110 -13.35 14.80 -13.78
CA ARG A 110 -12.84 15.34 -15.05
C ARG A 110 -12.72 14.26 -16.13
N ARG A 111 -12.29 13.06 -15.77
CA ARG A 111 -12.19 11.94 -16.72
C ARG A 111 -13.56 11.55 -17.26
N ILE A 112 -14.59 11.55 -16.41
CA ILE A 112 -15.97 11.28 -16.80
C ILE A 112 -16.47 12.37 -17.74
N GLU A 113 -16.30 13.64 -17.39
CA GLU A 113 -16.71 14.77 -18.23
C GLU A 113 -16.13 14.69 -19.65
N ILE A 114 -14.83 14.35 -19.76
CA ILE A 114 -14.17 14.15 -21.05
C ILE A 114 -14.79 12.99 -21.82
N LEU A 115 -15.01 11.85 -21.16
CA LEU A 115 -15.60 10.67 -21.81
C LEU A 115 -17.05 10.91 -22.26
N GLU A 116 -17.82 11.65 -21.48
CA GLU A 116 -19.19 12.04 -21.84
C GLU A 116 -19.19 12.95 -23.07
N ALA A 117 -18.29 13.94 -23.14
CA ALA A 117 -18.12 14.78 -24.32
C ALA A 117 -17.70 13.96 -25.56
N GLU A 118 -16.71 13.08 -25.42
CA GLU A 118 -16.28 12.20 -26.51
C GLU A 118 -17.40 11.28 -27.01
N CYS A 119 -18.23 10.75 -26.10
CA CYS A 119 -19.40 9.95 -26.45
C CYS A 119 -20.39 10.78 -27.27
N HIS A 120 -20.69 12.00 -26.82
CA HIS A 120 -21.62 12.89 -27.51
C HIS A 120 -21.15 13.24 -28.92
N GLU A 121 -19.87 13.57 -29.10
CA GLU A 121 -19.29 13.83 -30.42
C GLU A 121 -19.41 12.62 -31.37
N LYS A 122 -19.16 11.41 -30.84
CA LYS A 122 -19.31 10.17 -31.61
C LYS A 122 -20.77 9.90 -31.98
N GLU A 123 -21.72 10.18 -31.10
CA GLU A 123 -23.15 10.03 -31.40
C GLU A 123 -23.61 10.97 -32.52
N ILE A 124 -23.13 12.22 -32.51
CA ILE A 124 -23.38 13.19 -33.59
C ILE A 124 -22.83 12.64 -34.90
N THR A 125 -21.57 12.18 -34.89
CA THR A 125 -20.90 11.63 -36.07
C THR A 125 -21.66 10.41 -36.62
N ILE A 126 -22.08 9.49 -35.76
CA ILE A 126 -22.88 8.32 -36.14
C ILE A 126 -24.21 8.75 -36.77
N SER A 127 -24.86 9.75 -36.20
CA SER A 127 -26.13 10.27 -36.72
C SER A 127 -25.98 10.90 -38.11
N GLN A 128 -24.91 11.66 -38.32
CA GLN A 128 -24.57 12.24 -39.63
C GLN A 128 -24.29 11.15 -40.67
N LEU A 129 -23.44 10.17 -40.34
CA LEU A 129 -23.13 9.05 -41.23
C LEU A 129 -24.37 8.22 -41.60
N ARG A 130 -25.28 8.02 -40.63
CA ARG A 130 -26.56 7.35 -40.90
C ARG A 130 -27.42 8.15 -41.88
N GLN A 131 -27.48 9.47 -41.72
CA GLN A 131 -28.23 10.34 -42.62
C GLN A 131 -27.63 10.31 -44.04
N GLU A 132 -26.31 10.42 -44.17
CA GLU A 132 -25.61 10.32 -45.45
C GLU A 132 -25.88 8.99 -46.14
N LEU A 133 -25.85 7.88 -45.39
CA LEU A 133 -26.12 6.55 -45.93
C LEU A 133 -27.55 6.44 -46.48
N VAL A 134 -28.54 6.97 -45.74
CA VAL A 134 -29.94 7.00 -46.18
C VAL A 134 -30.08 7.85 -47.44
N SER A 135 -29.50 9.05 -47.46
CA SER A 135 -29.52 9.95 -48.63
C SER A 135 -28.92 9.26 -49.86
N GLN A 136 -27.73 8.66 -49.74
CA GLN A 136 -27.10 7.93 -50.84
C GLN A 136 -27.93 6.74 -51.32
N GLY A 137 -28.59 6.01 -50.40
CA GLY A 137 -29.50 4.91 -50.75
C GLY A 137 -30.71 5.39 -51.54
N THR A 138 -31.31 6.51 -51.15
CA THR A 138 -32.44 7.11 -51.87
C THR A 138 -32.04 7.65 -53.24
N GLU A 139 -30.89 8.31 -53.36
CA GLU A 139 -30.39 8.83 -54.63
C GLU A 139 -30.06 7.72 -55.64
N ARG A 140 -29.53 6.58 -55.16
CA ARG A 140 -29.28 5.41 -56.02
C ARG A 140 -30.57 4.78 -56.53
N ASN A 141 -31.60 4.71 -55.68
CA ASN A 141 -32.90 4.15 -56.06
C ASN A 141 -33.71 5.05 -57.01
N CYS A 142 -33.47 6.37 -57.03
CA CYS A 142 -34.13 7.29 -57.96
C CYS A 142 -33.42 7.40 -59.33
N ARG A 143 -32.23 6.80 -59.49
CA ARG A 143 -31.45 6.80 -60.75
C ARG A 143 -31.61 5.49 -61.55
N HIS A 144 -32.50 4.60 -61.13
CA HIS A 144 -32.90 3.37 -61.82
C HIS A 144 -34.39 3.42 -62.10
#